data_AF-A0A9D5RZZ3-F1
#
_entry.id   AF-A0A9D5RZZ3-F1
#
_cell.length_a   1.000
_cell.length_b   1.000
_cell.length_c   1.000
_cell.angle_alpha   90.00
_cell.angle_beta   90.00
_cell.angle_gamma   90.00
#
_symmetry.space_group_name_H-M   'P 1'
#
loop_
_entity.id
_entity.type
_entity.pdbx_description
1 polymer ?
#
loop_
_entity_poly.entity_id
_entity_poly.type
_entity_poly.pdbx_seq_one_letter_code
_entity_poly.pdbx_strand_id
1 'polypeptide(L)'
;MSETSEKITEFLDNKGINDQFIRNIVSGFINRHTELYGDVIPFESLMERLNTNLDSINLVDPNNKINDPKYANVVGRYEGFKKNSISMFFTQEHLRNPQLREDFIGILIHELTHCAYTIKQNDFYKSEKHIYGTYEELLDGRTPLVSGNNTYMEPIVNHISTRIFGQKNGTYLSQTVNIEKLTRMLDEKEIIKSAFNSDEKEFKECFAVLPEGAYEYYTEGMEWLNGPGEYGFKRGTEIMNNFFNGNIPSLTQKQKQIKELKSLKRSLTSTPDLSKEPQLEQTHIKALKKQGFIDMLLLTLILIMVVATVATITLMFLK
;
A
#
# COMPACT_ATOMS: atom_id res chain seq x y z
N MET A 1 0.99 -23.65 27.57
CA MET A 1 0.44 -22.96 26.38
C MET A 1 1.52 -23.01 25.31
N SER A 2 1.20 -22.99 24.02
CA SER A 2 2.24 -22.89 22.98
C SER A 2 2.85 -21.48 22.99
N GLU A 3 4.12 -21.36 22.59
CA GLU A 3 4.85 -20.07 22.50
C GLU A 3 4.05 -19.01 21.70
N THR A 4 3.37 -19.43 20.63
CA THR A 4 2.46 -18.60 19.83
C THR A 4 1.30 -18.03 20.65
N SER A 5 0.69 -18.83 21.54
CA SER A 5 -0.44 -18.40 22.36
C SER A 5 -0.03 -17.35 23.40
N GLU A 6 1.20 -17.44 23.90
CA GLU A 6 1.76 -16.47 24.85
C GLU A 6 2.01 -15.13 24.16
N LYS A 7 2.64 -15.14 22.97
CA LYS A 7 2.85 -13.92 22.15
C LYS A 7 1.54 -13.23 21.75
N ILE A 8 0.51 -14.00 21.40
CA ILE A 8 -0.82 -13.43 21.10
C ILE A 8 -1.42 -12.79 22.36
N THR A 9 -1.32 -13.44 23.51
CA THR A 9 -1.83 -12.90 24.78
C THR A 9 -1.13 -11.60 25.15
N GLU A 10 0.20 -11.58 25.07
CA GLU A 10 1.01 -10.39 25.31
C GLU A 10 0.64 -9.24 24.36
N PHE A 11 0.46 -9.53 23.07
CA PHE A 11 -0.02 -8.56 22.09
C PHE A 11 -1.37 -7.95 22.50
N LEU A 12 -2.36 -8.78 22.85
CA LEU A 12 -3.69 -8.30 23.25
C LEU A 12 -3.64 -7.43 24.51
N ASP A 13 -2.81 -7.80 25.48
CA ASP A 13 -2.62 -7.07 26.73
C ASP A 13 -1.94 -5.71 26.48
N ASN A 14 -0.89 -5.68 25.65
CA ASN A 14 -0.20 -4.46 25.25
C ASN A 14 -1.10 -3.49 24.49
N LYS A 15 -2.08 -4.00 23.73
CA LYS A 15 -3.10 -3.19 23.04
C LYS A 15 -4.32 -2.85 23.89
N GLY A 16 -4.35 -3.27 25.16
CA GLY A 16 -5.45 -2.99 26.08
C GLY A 16 -6.79 -3.62 25.68
N ILE A 17 -6.76 -4.71 24.89
CA ILE A 17 -7.97 -5.39 24.41
C ILE A 17 -8.47 -6.33 25.52
N ASN A 18 -9.34 -5.81 26.39
CA ASN A 18 -9.83 -6.52 27.57
C ASN A 18 -11.13 -7.31 27.35
N ASP A 19 -11.91 -6.97 26.32
CA ASP A 19 -13.17 -7.64 26.03
C ASP A 19 -12.91 -9.06 25.50
N GLN A 20 -13.37 -10.08 26.24
CA GLN A 20 -13.09 -11.48 25.91
C GLN A 20 -13.63 -11.90 24.54
N PHE A 21 -14.77 -11.34 24.11
CA PHE A 21 -15.34 -11.66 22.81
C PHE A 21 -14.44 -11.11 21.69
N ILE A 22 -13.97 -9.87 21.82
CA ILE A 22 -13.01 -9.28 20.87
C ILE A 22 -11.66 -10.02 20.90
N ARG A 23 -11.13 -10.36 22.09
CA ARG A 23 -9.89 -11.15 22.23
C ARG A 23 -9.96 -12.47 21.48
N ASN A 24 -11.09 -13.18 21.58
CA ASN A 24 -11.31 -14.43 20.88
C ASN A 24 -11.29 -14.25 19.36
N ILE A 25 -11.87 -13.17 18.83
CA ILE A 25 -11.87 -12.88 17.40
C ILE A 25 -10.46 -12.55 16.91
N VAL A 26 -9.73 -11.67 17.60
CA VAL A 26 -8.37 -11.28 17.21
C VAL A 26 -7.41 -12.46 17.28
N SER A 27 -7.49 -13.27 18.36
CA SER A 27 -6.69 -14.49 18.48
C SER A 27 -7.03 -15.50 17.38
N GLY A 28 -8.33 -15.67 17.08
CA GLY A 28 -8.81 -16.53 16.01
C GLY A 28 -8.29 -16.08 14.64
N PHE A 29 -8.31 -14.78 14.36
CA PHE A 29 -7.74 -14.19 13.16
C PHE A 29 -6.25 -14.52 13.01
N ILE A 30 -5.43 -14.26 14.05
CA ILE A 30 -3.98 -14.48 14.01
C ILE A 30 -3.68 -15.97 13.79
N ASN A 31 -4.32 -16.85 14.56
CA ASN A 31 -4.10 -18.29 14.46
C ASN A 31 -4.49 -18.81 13.07
N ARG A 32 -5.66 -18.42 12.57
CA ARG A 32 -6.17 -18.91 11.29
C ARG A 32 -5.40 -18.34 10.11
N HIS A 33 -4.97 -17.07 10.16
CA HIS A 33 -4.07 -16.51 9.16
C HIS A 33 -2.76 -17.30 9.11
N THR A 34 -2.15 -17.54 10.27
CA THR A 34 -0.90 -18.30 10.38
C THR A 34 -1.06 -19.74 9.88
N GLU A 35 -2.20 -20.38 10.14
CA GLU A 35 -2.49 -21.72 9.61
C GLU A 35 -2.60 -21.74 8.07
N LEU A 36 -3.23 -20.72 7.49
CA LEU A 36 -3.47 -20.65 6.05
C LEU A 36 -2.22 -20.21 5.25
N TYR A 37 -1.46 -19.26 5.79
CA TYR A 37 -0.43 -18.52 5.04
C TYR A 37 0.93 -18.47 5.75
N GLY A 38 1.10 -19.15 6.89
CA GLY A 38 2.32 -19.11 7.71
C GLY A 38 3.61 -19.54 7.01
N ASP A 39 3.49 -20.28 5.91
CA ASP A 39 4.62 -20.72 5.08
C ASP A 39 5.13 -19.65 4.11
N VAL A 40 4.30 -18.66 3.76
CA VAL A 40 4.69 -17.51 2.92
C VAL A 40 4.72 -16.19 3.68
N ILE A 41 3.97 -16.07 4.78
CA ILE A 41 3.98 -14.94 5.71
C ILE A 41 4.27 -15.49 7.11
N PRO A 42 5.52 -15.39 7.59
CA PRO A 42 5.87 -15.90 8.92
C PRO A 42 5.05 -15.24 10.02
N PHE A 43 4.73 -16.01 11.07
CA PHE A 43 3.99 -15.53 12.24
C PHE A 43 4.59 -14.24 12.81
N GLU A 44 5.91 -14.17 12.95
CA GLU A 44 6.58 -12.98 13.49
C GLU A 44 6.36 -11.73 12.62
N SER A 45 6.37 -11.88 11.30
CA SER A 45 6.11 -10.77 10.37
C SER A 45 4.66 -10.28 10.47
N LEU A 46 3.69 -11.20 10.64
CA LEU A 46 2.30 -10.84 10.91
C LEU A 46 2.19 -10.07 12.24
N MET A 47 2.81 -10.57 13.31
CA MET A 47 2.77 -9.95 14.63
C MET A 47 3.43 -8.57 14.65
N GLU A 48 4.57 -8.40 13.98
CA GLU A 48 5.23 -7.11 13.81
C GLU A 48 4.29 -6.11 13.11
N ARG A 49 3.59 -6.56 12.06
CA ARG A 49 2.66 -5.71 11.33
C ARG A 49 1.48 -5.27 12.19
N LEU A 50 0.84 -6.21 12.88
CA LEU A 50 -0.27 -5.91 13.78
C LEU A 50 0.17 -4.99 14.92
N ASN A 51 1.36 -5.20 15.49
CA ASN A 51 1.92 -4.32 16.53
C ASN A 51 2.12 -2.88 16.03
N THR A 52 2.53 -2.72 14.77
CA THR A 52 2.79 -1.41 14.17
C THR A 52 1.49 -0.67 13.81
N ASN A 53 0.46 -1.42 13.42
CA ASN A 53 -0.71 -0.87 12.74
C ASN A 53 -2.02 -0.90 13.55
N LEU A 54 -2.07 -1.64 14.66
CA LEU A 54 -3.24 -1.69 15.54
C LEU A 54 -2.88 -1.09 16.91
N ASP A 55 -3.39 0.09 17.22
CA ASP A 55 -3.29 0.71 18.53
C ASP A 55 -4.52 0.41 19.39
N SER A 56 -5.72 0.39 18.80
CA SER A 56 -6.97 0.12 19.55
C SER A 56 -8.11 -0.38 18.67
N ILE A 57 -9.08 -1.08 19.29
CA ILE A 57 -10.37 -1.43 18.70
C ILE A 57 -11.45 -0.74 19.52
N ASN A 58 -12.23 0.15 18.89
CA ASN A 58 -13.19 1.02 19.54
C ASN A 58 -14.61 0.66 19.10
N LEU A 59 -15.50 0.39 20.06
CA LEU A 59 -16.94 0.32 19.80
C LEU A 59 -17.51 1.74 19.81
N VAL A 60 -18.17 2.12 18.72
CA VAL A 60 -18.76 3.44 18.54
C VAL A 60 -20.28 3.28 18.40
N ASP A 61 -21.04 4.05 19.17
CA ASP A 61 -22.49 4.07 19.02
C ASP A 61 -22.85 4.50 17.58
N PRO A 62 -23.66 3.71 16.84
CA PRO A 62 -24.11 4.06 15.50
C PRO A 62 -24.80 5.43 15.41
N ASN A 63 -25.43 5.91 16.49
CA ASN A 63 -26.06 7.23 16.54
C ASN A 63 -25.04 8.38 16.56
N ASN A 64 -23.78 8.08 16.90
CA ASN A 64 -22.66 9.02 16.84
C ASN A 64 -21.92 8.94 15.49
N LYS A 65 -22.47 8.27 14.48
CA LYS A 65 -21.91 8.29 13.12
C LYS A 65 -21.87 9.72 12.58
N ILE A 66 -20.80 10.02 11.84
CA ILE A 66 -20.69 11.27 11.09
C ILE A 66 -21.84 11.29 10.09
N ASN A 67 -22.66 12.36 10.10
CA ASN A 67 -23.73 12.62 9.12
C ASN A 67 -23.16 12.98 7.73
N ASP A 68 -22.29 12.13 7.21
CA ASP A 68 -21.80 12.19 5.85
C ASP A 68 -22.41 11.00 5.09
N PRO A 69 -23.15 11.24 3.98
CA PRO A 69 -23.79 10.20 3.18
C PRO A 69 -22.87 9.04 2.77
N LYS A 70 -21.56 9.28 2.69
CA LYS A 70 -20.55 8.26 2.41
C LYS A 70 -20.43 7.18 3.49
N TYR A 71 -20.86 7.47 4.72
CA TYR A 71 -20.76 6.55 5.86
C TYR A 71 -22.12 6.04 6.36
N ALA A 72 -23.22 6.36 5.66
CA ALA A 72 -24.58 5.97 6.05
C ALA A 72 -24.73 4.45 6.24
N ASN A 73 -24.00 3.66 5.44
CA ASN A 73 -24.05 2.19 5.46
C ASN A 73 -22.82 1.54 6.11
N VAL A 74 -21.88 2.33 6.66
CA VAL A 74 -20.62 1.80 7.21
C VAL A 74 -20.86 1.29 8.63
N VAL A 75 -20.61 0.00 8.86
CA VAL A 75 -20.86 -0.73 10.11
C VAL A 75 -19.58 -1.04 10.89
N GLY A 76 -18.41 -0.95 10.25
CA GLY A 76 -17.09 -0.89 10.86
C GLY A 76 -16.10 -0.25 9.89
N ARG A 77 -14.99 0.24 10.41
CA ARG A 77 -13.96 0.93 9.63
C ARG A 77 -12.61 0.88 10.34
N TYR A 78 -11.57 0.45 9.65
CA TYR A 78 -10.19 0.72 10.04
C TYR A 78 -9.78 2.15 9.68
N GLU A 79 -9.31 2.90 10.68
CA GLU A 79 -8.73 4.24 10.53
C GLU A 79 -7.20 4.17 10.69
N GLY A 80 -6.56 3.38 9.82
CA GLY A 80 -5.12 3.13 9.85
C GLY A 80 -4.22 4.37 9.78
N PHE A 81 -4.65 5.47 9.14
CA PHE A 81 -3.76 6.61 8.87
C PHE A 81 -3.79 7.75 9.88
N LYS A 82 -4.84 7.82 10.70
CA LYS A 82 -5.00 8.91 11.68
C LYS A 82 -4.95 8.43 13.12
N LYS A 83 -5.34 7.18 13.38
CA LYS A 83 -5.53 6.66 14.74
C LYS A 83 -5.01 5.25 14.94
N ASN A 84 -4.56 4.57 13.88
CA ASN A 84 -4.21 3.14 13.87
C ASN A 84 -5.26 2.30 14.60
N SER A 85 -6.54 2.61 14.41
CA SER A 85 -7.59 2.00 15.21
C SER A 85 -8.71 1.48 14.35
N ILE A 86 -9.32 0.39 14.78
CA ILE A 86 -10.54 -0.14 14.17
C ILE A 86 -11.71 0.46 14.94
N SER A 87 -12.56 1.21 14.25
CA SER A 87 -13.80 1.74 14.79
C SER A 87 -14.97 0.86 14.32
N MET A 88 -15.61 0.17 15.24
CA MET A 88 -16.76 -0.69 14.97
C MET A 88 -18.03 0.04 15.38
N PHE A 89 -18.92 0.33 14.44
CA PHE A 89 -20.18 1.02 14.73
C PHE A 89 -21.23 0.02 15.22
N PHE A 90 -21.00 -0.50 16.41
CA PHE A 90 -21.86 -1.46 17.10
C PHE A 90 -22.00 -1.06 18.57
N THR A 91 -23.15 -1.38 19.14
CA THR A 91 -23.37 -1.28 20.59
C THR A 91 -23.37 -2.68 21.19
N GLN A 92 -23.21 -2.77 22.51
CA GLN A 92 -23.32 -4.05 23.23
C GLN A 92 -24.68 -4.72 23.04
N GLU A 93 -25.74 -3.96 22.80
CA GLU A 93 -27.07 -4.51 22.49
C GLU A 93 -27.13 -5.17 21.11
N HIS A 94 -26.49 -4.56 20.10
CA HIS A 94 -26.40 -5.16 18.77
C HIS A 94 -25.71 -6.53 18.80
N LEU A 95 -24.69 -6.71 19.66
CA LEU A 95 -23.98 -7.99 19.81
C LEU A 95 -24.83 -9.10 20.46
N ARG A 96 -26.01 -8.79 21.00
CA ARG A 96 -26.98 -9.79 21.48
C ARG A 96 -27.80 -10.39 20.36
N ASN A 97 -27.91 -9.72 19.21
CA ASN A 97 -28.56 -10.25 18.02
C ASN A 97 -27.57 -11.19 17.28
N PRO A 98 -27.92 -12.47 17.03
CA PRO A 98 -27.01 -13.42 16.39
C PRO A 98 -26.50 -12.97 15.02
N GLN A 99 -27.37 -12.40 14.18
CA GLN A 99 -27.00 -11.95 12.83
C GLN A 99 -26.03 -10.77 12.90
N LEU A 100 -26.35 -9.75 13.70
CA LEU A 100 -25.48 -8.58 13.83
C LEU A 100 -24.14 -8.93 14.51
N ARG A 101 -24.14 -9.94 15.37
CA ARG A 101 -22.90 -10.48 15.96
C ARG A 101 -22.04 -11.18 14.91
N GLU A 102 -22.64 -11.94 13.99
CA GLU A 102 -21.93 -12.57 12.87
C GLU A 102 -21.35 -11.51 11.93
N ASP A 103 -22.15 -10.49 11.59
CA ASP A 103 -21.72 -9.35 10.78
C ASP A 103 -20.54 -8.62 11.44
N PHE A 104 -20.61 -8.38 12.76
CA PHE A 104 -19.52 -7.78 13.53
C PHE A 104 -18.21 -8.55 13.38
N ILE A 105 -18.25 -9.89 13.49
CA ILE A 105 -17.06 -10.73 13.36
C ILE A 105 -16.48 -10.62 11.97
N GLY A 106 -17.32 -10.74 10.93
CA GLY A 106 -16.88 -10.64 9.54
C GLY A 106 -16.24 -9.29 9.22
N ILE A 107 -16.84 -8.20 9.70
CA ILE A 107 -16.29 -6.84 9.53
C ILE A 107 -14.98 -6.69 10.30
N LEU A 108 -14.92 -7.13 11.56
CA LEU A 108 -13.69 -7.00 12.35
C LEU A 108 -12.52 -7.79 11.73
N ILE A 109 -12.77 -8.99 11.19
CA ILE A 109 -11.77 -9.78 10.48
C ILE A 109 -11.30 -9.06 9.20
N HIS A 110 -12.22 -8.45 8.45
CA HIS A 110 -11.90 -7.64 7.28
C HIS A 110 -10.97 -6.46 7.66
N GLU A 111 -11.33 -5.69 8.68
CA GLU A 111 -10.51 -4.55 9.14
C GLU A 111 -9.15 -4.97 9.74
N LEU A 112 -9.10 -6.12 10.44
CA LEU A 112 -7.85 -6.72 10.91
C LEU A 112 -6.96 -7.15 9.73
N THR A 113 -7.56 -7.59 8.63
CA THR A 113 -6.82 -7.93 7.42
C THR A 113 -6.22 -6.67 6.78
N HIS A 114 -6.96 -5.56 6.69
CA HIS A 114 -6.39 -4.27 6.28
C HIS A 114 -5.21 -3.87 7.16
N CYS A 115 -5.36 -3.99 8.47
CA CYS A 115 -4.31 -3.71 9.44
C CYS A 115 -3.05 -4.58 9.21
N ALA A 116 -3.23 -5.88 9.01
CA ALA A 116 -2.15 -6.83 8.79
C ALA A 116 -1.43 -6.70 7.44
N TYR A 117 -1.98 -5.97 6.47
CA TYR A 117 -1.40 -5.85 5.13
C TYR A 117 -1.05 -4.40 4.74
N THR A 118 -1.16 -3.46 5.69
CA THR A 118 -0.75 -2.06 5.49
C THR A 118 0.74 -1.87 5.78
N ILE A 119 1.54 -1.24 4.90
CA ILE A 119 2.97 -0.96 5.17
C ILE A 119 3.18 0.47 5.70
N LYS A 120 3.96 0.62 6.77
CA LYS A 120 4.32 1.94 7.34
C LYS A 120 5.83 2.19 7.21
N GLN A 121 6.24 3.25 6.49
CA GLN A 121 7.62 3.76 6.43
C GLN A 121 7.62 5.29 6.65
N ASN A 122 8.51 5.77 7.55
CA ASN A 122 8.80 7.18 7.92
C ASN A 122 8.14 8.27 7.06
N ASP A 123 7.08 8.91 7.58
CA ASP A 123 6.33 10.06 7.01
C ASP A 123 5.87 10.00 5.54
N PHE A 124 6.23 8.95 4.80
CA PHE A 124 5.78 8.60 3.46
C PHE A 124 5.11 7.23 3.49
N TYR A 125 3.79 7.28 3.65
CA TYR A 125 2.96 6.13 3.97
C TYR A 125 2.71 5.24 2.73
N LYS A 126 3.28 4.03 2.74
CA LYS A 126 2.95 2.94 1.81
C LYS A 126 1.71 2.20 2.26
N SER A 127 0.58 2.90 2.31
CA SER A 127 -0.66 2.33 2.80
C SER A 127 -1.80 2.48 1.83
N GLU A 128 -2.57 1.40 1.64
CA GLU A 128 -3.87 1.25 0.96
C GLU A 128 -3.98 1.83 -0.45
N LYS A 129 -3.62 3.09 -0.69
CA LYS A 129 -3.56 3.71 -2.01
C LYS A 129 -2.36 3.28 -2.87
N HIS A 130 -1.37 2.59 -2.31
CA HIS A 130 -0.01 2.52 -2.89
C HIS A 130 0.51 1.09 -3.07
N ILE A 131 -0.27 0.21 -3.71
CA ILE A 131 0.21 -1.16 -4.00
C ILE A 131 1.17 -1.20 -5.20
N TYR A 132 1.26 -0.13 -5.99
CA TYR A 132 1.84 -0.23 -7.33
C TYR A 132 2.82 0.93 -7.61
N GLY A 133 4.11 0.67 -7.32
CA GLY A 133 5.26 1.52 -7.65
C GLY A 133 6.59 0.80 -7.36
N THR A 134 7.62 1.05 -8.17
CA THR A 134 8.99 0.53 -7.96
C THR A 134 9.62 1.13 -6.70
N TYR A 135 10.61 0.45 -6.11
CA TYR A 135 11.31 0.93 -4.91
C TYR A 135 11.88 2.34 -5.09
N GLU A 136 12.36 2.67 -6.30
CA GLU A 136 12.81 4.01 -6.66
C GLU A 136 11.66 5.05 -6.74
N GLU A 137 10.49 4.69 -7.27
CA GLU A 137 9.31 5.58 -7.35
C GLU A 137 8.72 5.91 -5.97
N LEU A 138 8.91 5.02 -5.00
CA LEU A 138 8.46 5.19 -3.61
C LEU A 138 9.35 6.14 -2.79
N LEU A 139 10.56 6.48 -3.27
CA LEU A 139 11.51 7.39 -2.62
C LEU A 139 11.38 8.85 -3.08
N ASP A 140 10.83 9.09 -4.27
CA ASP A 140 10.77 10.43 -4.92
C ASP A 140 9.57 11.27 -4.46
N GLY A 141 8.41 10.65 -4.21
CA GLY A 141 7.22 11.36 -3.72
C GLY A 141 6.56 12.32 -4.73
N ARG A 142 6.99 12.32 -6.00
CA ARG A 142 6.47 13.22 -7.06
C ARG A 142 5.64 12.53 -8.15
N THR A 143 5.55 11.21 -8.16
CA THR A 143 4.76 10.45 -9.15
C THR A 143 3.29 10.34 -8.71
N PRO A 144 2.31 10.66 -9.57
CA PRO A 144 0.89 10.43 -9.25
C PRO A 144 0.64 8.92 -9.16
N LEU A 145 0.45 8.45 -7.93
CA LEU A 145 0.19 7.04 -7.63
C LEU A 145 -1.24 6.68 -8.07
N VAL A 146 -1.39 5.57 -8.79
CA VAL A 146 -2.70 4.99 -9.09
C VAL A 146 -3.34 4.60 -7.76
N SER A 147 -4.63 4.92 -7.56
CA SER A 147 -5.39 4.56 -6.36
C SER A 147 -5.55 3.04 -6.23
N GLY A 148 -4.49 2.34 -5.80
CA GLY A 148 -4.39 0.89 -5.78
C GLY A 148 -5.35 0.18 -4.82
N ASN A 149 -5.91 0.92 -3.84
CA ASN A 149 -6.75 0.35 -2.77
C ASN A 149 -7.91 -0.46 -3.33
N ASN A 150 -8.66 0.15 -4.25
CA ASN A 150 -9.92 -0.42 -4.70
C ASN A 150 -9.72 -1.46 -5.81
N THR A 151 -8.63 -1.38 -6.58
CA THR A 151 -8.44 -2.27 -7.74
C THR A 151 -8.01 -3.67 -7.32
N TYR A 152 -7.16 -3.79 -6.28
CA TYR A 152 -6.59 -5.09 -5.90
C TYR A 152 -6.55 -5.33 -4.39
N MET A 153 -6.19 -4.34 -3.55
CA MET A 153 -6.09 -4.59 -2.11
C MET A 153 -7.41 -5.03 -1.54
N GLU A 154 -8.44 -4.24 -1.78
CA GLU A 154 -9.78 -4.44 -1.26
C GLU A 154 -10.33 -5.82 -1.68
N PRO A 155 -10.28 -6.22 -2.97
CA PRO A 155 -10.59 -7.59 -3.39
C PRO A 155 -9.78 -8.69 -2.67
N ILE A 156 -8.46 -8.52 -2.52
CA ILE A 156 -7.58 -9.52 -1.89
C ILE A 156 -7.85 -9.61 -0.39
N VAL A 157 -8.05 -8.48 0.29
CA VAL A 157 -8.45 -8.41 1.70
C VAL A 157 -9.80 -9.10 1.90
N ASN A 158 -10.77 -8.83 1.04
CA ASN A 158 -12.07 -9.49 1.06
C ASN A 158 -11.97 -11.01 0.88
N HIS A 159 -11.06 -11.48 0.02
CA HIS A 159 -10.76 -12.90 -0.13
C HIS A 159 -10.10 -13.51 1.12
N ILE A 160 -9.03 -12.91 1.64
CA ILE A 160 -8.32 -13.38 2.85
C ILE A 160 -9.27 -13.44 4.05
N SER A 161 -10.00 -12.36 4.30
CA SER A 161 -10.96 -12.26 5.41
C SER A 161 -12.07 -13.32 5.30
N THR A 162 -12.59 -13.58 4.10
CA THR A 162 -13.55 -14.66 3.86
C THR A 162 -12.93 -16.02 4.17
N ARG A 163 -11.68 -16.27 3.76
CA ARG A 163 -10.96 -17.53 4.04
C ARG A 163 -10.68 -17.73 5.53
N ILE A 164 -10.38 -16.67 6.26
CA ILE A 164 -10.17 -16.69 7.71
C ILE A 164 -11.49 -16.91 8.44
N PHE A 165 -12.53 -16.18 8.07
CA PHE A 165 -13.83 -16.27 8.75
C PHE A 165 -14.56 -17.59 8.44
N GLY A 166 -14.36 -18.15 7.24
CA GLY A 166 -15.05 -19.37 6.79
C GLY A 166 -16.48 -19.14 6.30
N GLN A 167 -16.93 -17.88 6.28
CA GLN A 167 -18.24 -17.46 5.80
C GLN A 167 -18.10 -16.28 4.83
N LYS A 168 -18.94 -16.25 3.80
CA LYS A 168 -18.94 -15.17 2.81
C LYS A 168 -19.58 -13.93 3.41
N ASN A 169 -18.86 -12.80 3.41
CA ASN A 169 -19.46 -11.50 3.71
C ASN A 169 -20.28 -11.04 2.50
N GLY A 170 -21.60 -10.86 2.68
CA GLY A 170 -22.52 -10.51 1.60
C GLY A 170 -22.22 -9.16 0.92
N THR A 171 -21.52 -8.26 1.60
CA THR A 171 -21.24 -6.91 1.11
C THR A 171 -20.22 -6.87 -0.04
N TYR A 172 -19.37 -7.89 -0.20
CA TYR A 172 -18.19 -7.86 -1.09
C TYR A 172 -18.11 -9.04 -2.07
N LEU A 173 -19.24 -9.68 -2.34
CA LEU A 173 -19.35 -10.95 -3.08
C LEU A 173 -18.68 -10.94 -4.47
N SER A 174 -18.88 -9.88 -5.27
CA SER A 174 -18.39 -9.85 -6.66
C SER A 174 -16.86 -9.77 -6.76
N GLN A 175 -16.23 -8.93 -5.94
CA GLN A 175 -14.76 -8.78 -5.89
C GLN A 175 -14.09 -10.01 -5.31
N THR A 176 -14.65 -10.56 -4.23
CA THR A 176 -14.18 -11.80 -3.60
C THR A 176 -14.18 -12.95 -4.59
N VAL A 177 -15.25 -13.09 -5.39
CA VAL A 177 -15.37 -14.15 -6.41
C VAL A 177 -14.31 -14.04 -7.50
N ASN A 178 -13.85 -12.83 -7.85
CA ASN A 178 -12.81 -12.67 -8.85
C ASN A 178 -11.44 -13.14 -8.35
N ILE A 179 -11.06 -12.78 -7.12
CA ILE A 179 -9.84 -13.31 -6.51
C ILE A 179 -9.96 -14.82 -6.33
N GLU A 180 -11.10 -15.33 -5.86
CA GLU A 180 -11.35 -16.77 -5.72
C GLU A 180 -11.21 -17.53 -7.05
N LYS A 181 -11.60 -16.92 -8.17
CA LYS A 181 -11.38 -17.50 -9.51
C LYS A 181 -9.92 -17.38 -9.94
N LEU A 182 -9.26 -16.27 -9.65
CA LEU A 182 -7.86 -16.03 -9.97
C LEU A 182 -6.94 -17.04 -9.27
N THR A 183 -7.22 -17.37 -8.01
CA THR A 183 -6.46 -18.38 -7.23
C THR A 183 -6.67 -19.81 -7.71
N ARG A 184 -7.59 -20.06 -8.66
CA ARG A 184 -7.71 -21.35 -9.36
C ARG A 184 -6.81 -21.43 -10.59
N MET A 185 -6.32 -20.29 -11.06
CA MET A 185 -5.42 -20.18 -12.21
C MET A 185 -3.98 -19.90 -11.79
N LEU A 186 -3.80 -19.16 -10.69
CA LEU A 186 -2.53 -18.72 -10.13
C LEU A 186 -2.37 -19.26 -8.71
N ASP A 187 -1.15 -19.33 -8.21
CA ASP A 187 -0.89 -19.73 -6.82
C ASP A 187 -1.46 -18.68 -5.85
N GLU A 188 -2.41 -19.10 -5.01
CA GLU A 188 -3.00 -18.26 -3.97
C GLU A 188 -1.94 -17.66 -3.06
N LYS A 189 -0.95 -18.45 -2.63
CA LYS A 189 0.04 -18.03 -1.64
C LYS A 189 0.98 -16.97 -2.18
N GLU A 190 1.35 -17.04 -3.45
CA GLU A 190 2.16 -15.99 -4.10
C GLU A 190 1.36 -14.70 -4.28
N ILE A 191 0.06 -14.77 -4.61
CA ILE A 191 -0.82 -13.60 -4.62
C ILE A 191 -0.88 -12.97 -3.23
N ILE A 192 -1.12 -13.76 -2.19
CA ILE A 192 -1.24 -13.25 -0.81
C ILE A 192 0.10 -12.66 -0.33
N LYS A 193 1.22 -13.31 -0.63
CA LYS A 193 2.56 -12.84 -0.29
C LYS A 193 2.89 -11.50 -0.97
N SER A 194 2.63 -11.39 -2.27
CA SER A 194 2.85 -10.13 -3.00
C SER A 194 2.01 -8.97 -2.44
N ALA A 195 0.77 -9.25 -2.01
CA ALA A 195 -0.08 -8.27 -1.35
C ALA A 195 0.46 -7.87 0.03
N PHE A 196 0.95 -8.82 0.84
CA PHE A 196 1.57 -8.56 2.14
C PHE A 196 2.85 -7.71 2.04
N ASN A 197 3.62 -7.92 0.97
CA ASN A 197 4.81 -7.14 0.64
C ASN A 197 4.49 -5.80 -0.05
N SER A 198 3.25 -5.62 -0.52
CA SER A 198 2.85 -4.50 -1.39
C SER A 198 3.79 -4.35 -2.61
N ASP A 199 4.07 -5.46 -3.30
CA ASP A 199 5.00 -5.52 -4.43
C ASP A 199 4.26 -5.82 -5.76
N GLU A 200 4.20 -4.83 -6.64
CA GLU A 200 3.61 -4.97 -7.99
C GLU A 200 4.27 -6.06 -8.82
N LYS A 201 5.60 -6.11 -8.74
CA LYS A 201 6.40 -6.94 -9.61
C LYS A 201 6.18 -8.39 -9.22
N GLU A 202 6.21 -8.70 -7.93
CA GLU A 202 5.84 -10.03 -7.43
C GLU A 202 4.39 -10.40 -7.83
N PHE A 203 3.45 -9.46 -7.71
CA PHE A 203 2.06 -9.72 -8.11
C PHE A 203 1.92 -9.98 -9.62
N LYS A 204 2.64 -9.22 -10.46
CA LYS A 204 2.66 -9.39 -11.91
C LYS A 204 3.33 -10.71 -12.31
N GLU A 205 4.39 -11.11 -11.60
CA GLU A 205 5.09 -12.38 -11.83
C GLU A 205 4.18 -13.59 -11.60
N CYS A 206 3.17 -13.48 -10.74
CA CYS A 206 2.13 -14.51 -10.60
C CYS A 206 1.43 -14.83 -11.93
N PHE A 207 1.31 -13.85 -12.84
CA PHE A 207 0.67 -14.03 -14.15
C PHE A 207 1.59 -14.63 -15.22
N ALA A 208 2.86 -14.91 -14.92
CA ALA A 208 3.82 -15.43 -15.90
C ALA A 208 3.45 -16.82 -16.46
N VAL A 209 2.58 -17.56 -15.76
CA VAL A 209 2.01 -18.84 -16.24
C VAL A 209 0.89 -18.66 -17.26
N LEU A 210 0.41 -17.44 -17.47
CA LEU A 210 -0.65 -17.09 -18.41
C LEU A 210 -0.09 -16.44 -19.69
N PRO A 211 -0.89 -16.34 -20.78
CA PRO A 211 -0.49 -15.65 -22.00
C PRO A 211 0.01 -14.21 -21.78
N GLU A 212 0.92 -13.75 -22.64
CA GLU A 212 1.44 -12.38 -22.61
C GLU A 212 0.30 -11.35 -22.63
N GLY A 213 0.30 -10.43 -21.66
CA GLY A 213 -0.74 -9.42 -21.50
C GLY A 213 -1.88 -9.81 -20.55
N ALA A 214 -1.85 -11.01 -19.97
CA ALA A 214 -2.85 -11.46 -19.00
C ALA A 214 -2.97 -10.52 -17.79
N TYR A 215 -1.83 -10.11 -17.21
CA TYR A 215 -1.81 -9.14 -16.10
C TYR A 215 -2.56 -7.87 -16.48
N GLU A 216 -2.18 -7.24 -17.60
CA GLU A 216 -2.78 -5.99 -18.04
C GLU A 216 -4.28 -6.12 -18.38
N TYR A 217 -4.70 -7.25 -18.95
CA TYR A 217 -6.11 -7.51 -19.26
C TYR A 217 -6.94 -7.71 -17.99
N TYR A 218 -6.39 -8.41 -17.00
CA TYR A 218 -6.97 -8.56 -15.67
C TYR A 218 -7.09 -7.21 -14.96
N THR A 219 -6.03 -6.39 -15.00
CA THR A 219 -6.01 -5.02 -14.49
C THR A 219 -7.15 -4.19 -15.07
N GLU A 220 -7.29 -4.19 -16.40
CA GLU A 220 -8.35 -3.44 -17.08
C GLU A 220 -9.74 -3.91 -16.59
N GLY A 221 -9.96 -5.22 -16.50
CA GLY A 221 -11.22 -5.78 -16.00
C GLY A 221 -11.56 -5.32 -14.58
N MET A 222 -10.58 -5.35 -13.67
CA MET A 222 -10.75 -4.89 -12.29
C MET A 222 -10.97 -3.37 -12.19
N GLU A 223 -10.26 -2.56 -12.98
CA GLU A 223 -10.47 -1.10 -13.04
C GLU A 223 -11.90 -0.75 -13.48
N TRP A 224 -12.44 -1.46 -14.48
CA TRP A 224 -13.82 -1.25 -14.94
C TRP A 224 -14.85 -1.74 -13.92
N LEU A 225 -14.63 -2.88 -13.29
CA LEU A 225 -15.52 -3.40 -12.24
C LEU A 225 -15.65 -2.47 -11.04
N ASN A 226 -14.55 -1.79 -10.69
CA ASN A 226 -14.49 -0.84 -9.58
C ASN A 226 -14.79 0.60 -10.01
N GLY A 227 -15.07 0.82 -11.29
CA GLY A 227 -15.43 2.12 -11.86
C GLY A 227 -16.87 2.52 -11.53
N PRO A 228 -17.20 3.82 -11.62
CA PRO A 228 -18.54 4.30 -11.33
C PRO A 228 -19.54 3.93 -12.44
N GLY A 229 -20.72 3.47 -12.04
CA GLY A 229 -21.90 3.31 -12.90
C GLY A 229 -22.08 1.92 -13.52
N GLU A 230 -23.32 1.62 -13.90
CA GLU A 230 -23.76 0.32 -14.43
C GLU A 230 -23.01 -0.10 -15.71
N TYR A 231 -22.68 0.88 -16.56
CA TYR A 231 -21.91 0.64 -17.78
C TYR A 231 -20.50 0.12 -17.49
N GLY A 232 -19.81 0.73 -16.51
CA GLY A 232 -18.47 0.29 -16.11
C GLY A 232 -18.49 -1.12 -15.54
N PHE A 233 -19.44 -1.39 -14.65
CA PHE A 233 -19.63 -2.73 -14.07
C PHE A 233 -19.90 -3.81 -15.12
N LYS A 234 -20.78 -3.53 -16.10
CA LYS A 234 -21.09 -4.47 -17.19
C LYS A 234 -19.86 -4.77 -18.04
N ARG A 235 -19.10 -3.73 -18.42
CA ARG A 235 -17.87 -3.88 -19.20
C ARG A 235 -16.80 -4.65 -18.43
N GLY A 236 -16.60 -4.33 -17.15
CA GLY A 236 -15.67 -5.07 -16.29
C GLY A 236 -16.04 -6.54 -16.18
N THR A 237 -17.33 -6.84 -16.00
CA THR A 237 -17.85 -8.22 -15.95
C THR A 237 -17.56 -8.98 -17.24
N GLU A 238 -17.77 -8.35 -18.39
CA GLU A 238 -17.46 -8.95 -19.70
C GLU A 238 -15.97 -9.27 -19.84
N ILE A 239 -15.09 -8.32 -19.51
CA ILE A 239 -13.64 -8.50 -19.56
C ILE A 239 -13.20 -9.64 -18.63
N MET A 240 -13.70 -9.67 -17.39
CA MET A 240 -13.35 -10.73 -16.44
C MET A 240 -13.86 -12.10 -16.87
N ASN A 241 -15.06 -12.19 -17.45
CA ASN A 241 -15.55 -13.44 -18.02
C ASN A 241 -14.66 -13.93 -19.17
N ASN A 242 -14.22 -13.04 -20.05
CA ASN A 242 -13.28 -13.39 -21.11
C ASN A 242 -11.93 -13.86 -20.56
N PHE A 243 -11.39 -13.14 -19.58
CA PHE A 243 -10.14 -13.52 -18.91
C PHE A 243 -10.22 -14.94 -18.33
N PHE A 244 -11.25 -15.23 -17.51
CA PHE A 244 -11.40 -16.54 -16.86
C PHE A 244 -11.77 -17.68 -17.81
N ASN A 245 -12.31 -17.38 -19.00
CA ASN A 245 -12.55 -18.35 -20.06
C ASN A 245 -11.33 -18.59 -20.96
N GLY A 246 -10.18 -17.97 -20.66
CA GLY A 246 -8.96 -18.07 -21.46
C GLY A 246 -8.98 -17.25 -22.76
N ASN A 247 -10.01 -16.40 -22.95
CA ASN A 247 -10.13 -15.50 -24.09
C ASN A 247 -9.34 -14.21 -23.84
N ILE A 248 -8.05 -14.35 -23.51
CA ILE A 248 -7.14 -13.23 -23.25
C ILE A 248 -6.65 -12.71 -24.60
N PRO A 249 -6.99 -11.45 -24.99
CA PRO A 249 -6.52 -10.90 -26.25
C PRO A 249 -5.00 -10.83 -26.24
N SER A 250 -4.35 -11.38 -27.27
CA SER A 250 -2.93 -11.11 -27.49
C SER A 250 -2.74 -9.61 -27.64
N LEU A 251 -1.85 -9.00 -26.84
CA LEU A 251 -1.54 -7.57 -26.96
C LEU A 251 -1.13 -7.25 -28.40
N THR A 252 -2.01 -6.58 -29.15
CA THR A 252 -1.71 -6.12 -30.50
C THR A 252 -0.58 -5.10 -30.45
N GLN A 253 0.22 -4.99 -31.52
CA GLN A 253 1.31 -4.02 -31.62
C GLN A 253 0.85 -2.57 -31.32
N LYS A 254 -0.38 -2.22 -31.68
CA LYS A 254 -1.01 -0.93 -31.39
C LYS A 254 -1.30 -0.72 -29.89
N GLN A 255 -1.70 -1.78 -29.18
CA GLN A 255 -1.86 -1.73 -27.71
C GLN A 255 -0.51 -1.64 -27.00
N LYS A 256 0.54 -2.28 -27.52
CA LYS A 256 1.92 -2.11 -27.04
C LYS A 256 2.38 -0.65 -27.18
N GLN A 257 2.14 -0.03 -28.35
CA GLN A 257 2.45 1.39 -28.60
C GLN A 257 1.64 2.37 -27.74
N ILE A 258 0.33 2.13 -27.56
CA ILE A 258 -0.51 2.99 -26.70
C ILE A 258 -0.05 2.90 -25.23
N LYS A 259 0.45 1.72 -24.80
CA LYS A 259 1.00 1.51 -23.48
C LYS A 259 2.32 2.27 -23.29
N GLU A 260 3.24 2.18 -24.25
CA GLU A 260 4.47 2.98 -24.26
C GLU A 260 4.13 4.47 -24.22
N LEU A 261 3.17 4.94 -25.02
CA LEU A 261 2.70 6.33 -25.02
C LEU A 261 2.08 6.75 -23.68
N LYS A 262 1.31 5.88 -23.02
CA LYS A 262 0.74 6.17 -21.68
C LYS A 262 1.81 6.22 -20.60
N SER A 263 2.81 5.34 -20.66
CA SER A 263 3.97 5.34 -19.78
C SER A 263 4.80 6.60 -19.97
N LEU A 264 5.17 6.93 -21.21
CA LEU A 264 5.85 8.18 -21.59
C LEU A 264 5.07 9.42 -21.13
N LYS A 265 3.75 9.44 -21.32
CA LYS A 265 2.90 10.55 -20.87
C LYS A 265 2.95 10.73 -19.36
N ARG A 266 2.91 9.63 -18.58
CA ARG A 266 3.04 9.68 -17.11
C ARG A 266 4.40 10.24 -16.69
N SER A 267 5.48 9.81 -17.35
CA SER A 267 6.84 10.33 -17.13
C SER A 267 7.01 11.80 -17.54
N LEU A 268 6.27 12.28 -18.53
CA LEU A 268 6.23 13.70 -18.93
C LEU A 268 5.44 14.57 -17.94
N THR A 269 4.37 14.06 -17.34
CA THR A 269 3.58 14.78 -16.32
C THR A 269 4.25 14.88 -14.95
N SER A 270 5.32 14.10 -14.69
CA SER A 270 6.17 14.22 -13.50
C SER A 270 7.33 15.21 -13.65
N THR A 271 7.41 15.91 -14.79
CA THR A 271 8.36 17.02 -14.96
C THR A 271 7.86 18.22 -14.14
N PRO A 272 8.69 18.84 -13.28
CA PRO A 272 8.26 20.00 -12.50
C PRO A 272 7.78 21.11 -13.43
N ASP A 273 6.66 21.73 -13.08
CA ASP A 273 6.12 22.93 -13.72
C ASP A 273 7.20 24.03 -13.77
N LEU A 274 7.71 24.33 -14.97
CA LEU A 274 8.73 25.35 -15.25
C LEU A 274 8.25 26.78 -14.94
N SER A 275 7.00 26.98 -14.50
CA SER A 275 6.45 28.29 -14.15
C SER A 275 6.93 28.86 -12.79
N LYS A 276 7.81 28.17 -12.04
CA LYS A 276 8.40 28.65 -10.77
C LYS A 276 9.89 29.07 -10.86
N GLU A 277 10.38 29.45 -12.04
CA GLU A 277 11.77 29.87 -12.26
C GLU A 277 12.29 31.16 -11.57
N PRO A 278 11.49 32.14 -11.06
CA PRO A 278 12.10 33.38 -10.56
C PRO A 278 12.87 33.22 -9.22
N GLN A 279 12.66 32.14 -8.47
CA GLN A 279 13.31 31.94 -7.16
C GLN A 279 14.60 31.11 -7.23
N LEU A 280 14.75 30.26 -8.24
CA LEU A 280 15.95 29.44 -8.45
C LEU A 280 17.10 30.26 -9.02
N GLU A 281 16.83 31.19 -9.94
CA GLU A 281 17.87 32.10 -10.46
C GLU A 281 18.48 32.99 -9.38
N GLN A 282 17.69 33.58 -8.49
CA GLN A 282 18.23 34.41 -7.41
C GLN A 282 19.09 33.63 -6.41
N THR A 283 18.73 32.36 -6.18
CA THR A 283 19.46 31.48 -5.26
C THR A 283 20.75 30.98 -5.91
N HIS A 284 20.73 30.64 -7.21
CA HIS A 284 21.92 30.27 -7.97
C HIS A 284 22.90 31.43 -8.15
N ILE A 285 22.41 32.65 -8.42
CA ILE A 285 23.26 33.84 -8.52
C ILE A 285 23.91 34.17 -7.18
N LYS A 286 23.20 34.00 -6.06
CA LYS A 286 23.81 34.15 -4.71
C LYS A 286 24.85 33.06 -4.43
N ALA A 287 24.59 31.81 -4.82
CA ALA A 287 25.53 30.71 -4.64
C ALA A 287 26.80 30.90 -5.50
N LEU A 288 26.67 31.31 -6.76
CA LEU A 288 27.79 31.58 -7.67
C LEU A 288 28.66 32.75 -7.18
N LYS A 289 28.06 33.82 -6.64
CA LYS A 289 28.82 34.92 -6.02
C LYS A 289 29.60 34.47 -4.78
N LYS A 290 29.02 33.57 -3.97
CA LYS A 290 29.69 33.03 -2.78
C LYS A 290 30.84 32.08 -3.15
N GLN A 291 30.65 31.24 -4.17
CA GLN A 291 31.68 30.34 -4.69
C GLN A 291 32.85 31.15 -5.30
N GLY A 292 32.57 32.14 -6.15
CA GLY A 292 33.61 32.98 -6.75
C GLY A 292 34.41 33.79 -5.74
N PHE A 293 33.81 34.18 -4.60
CA PHE A 293 34.54 34.83 -3.51
C PHE A 293 35.49 33.86 -2.79
N ILE A 294 35.08 32.60 -2.58
CA ILE A 294 35.92 31.55 -1.98
C ILE A 294 37.10 31.23 -2.89
N ASP A 295 36.85 31.08 -4.20
CA ASP A 295 37.89 30.76 -5.18
C ASP A 295 38.93 31.89 -5.29
N MET A 296 38.50 33.16 -5.23
CA MET A 296 39.41 34.32 -5.23
C MET A 296 40.28 34.37 -3.96
N LEU A 297 39.71 34.05 -2.79
CA LEU A 297 40.44 33.96 -1.53
C LEU A 297 41.52 32.87 -1.57
N LEU A 298 41.16 31.70 -2.11
CA LEU A 298 42.08 30.56 -2.24
C LEU A 298 43.25 30.89 -3.18
N LEU A 299 42.96 31.50 -4.33
CA LEU A 299 43.99 31.94 -5.29
C LEU A 299 44.94 32.99 -4.69
N THR A 300 44.41 33.91 -3.89
CA THR A 300 45.23 34.92 -3.20
C THR A 300 46.15 34.28 -2.16
N LEU A 301 45.66 33.31 -1.39
CA LEU A 301 46.46 32.52 -0.44
C LEU A 301 47.58 31.74 -1.13
N ILE A 302 47.27 31.07 -2.25
CA ILE A 302 48.27 30.34 -3.05
C ILE A 302 49.34 31.30 -3.57
N LEU A 303 48.95 32.47 -4.09
CA LEU A 303 49.89 33.45 -4.60
C LEU A 303 50.83 33.96 -3.50
N ILE A 304 50.31 34.25 -2.29
CA ILE A 304 51.11 34.66 -1.15
C ILE A 304 52.12 33.57 -0.76
N MET A 305 51.71 32.30 -0.73
CA MET A 305 52.62 31.19 -0.43
C MET A 305 53.73 31.05 -1.48
N VAL A 306 53.40 31.20 -2.76
CA VAL A 306 54.39 31.14 -3.85
C VAL A 306 55.40 32.28 -3.73
N VAL A 307 54.93 33.52 -3.52
CA VAL A 307 55.81 34.68 -3.36
C VAL A 307 56.70 34.53 -2.13
N ALA A 308 56.17 34.08 -1.00
CA ALA A 308 56.95 33.85 0.21
C ALA A 308 58.03 32.76 -0.01
N THR A 309 57.68 31.69 -0.73
CA THR A 309 58.62 30.60 -1.05
C THR A 309 59.75 31.10 -1.95
N VAL A 310 59.42 31.85 -3.01
CA VAL A 310 60.41 32.45 -3.91
C VAL A 310 61.32 33.43 -3.16
N ALA A 311 60.75 34.28 -2.28
CA ALA A 311 61.54 35.20 -1.47
C ALA A 311 62.49 34.46 -0.52
N THR A 312 62.03 33.37 0.10
CA THR A 312 62.85 32.55 1.01
C THR A 312 64.01 31.87 0.25
N ILE A 313 63.72 31.27 -0.91
CA ILE A 313 64.74 30.68 -1.78
C ILE A 313 65.75 31.74 -2.22
N THR A 314 65.29 32.91 -2.67
CA THR A 314 66.16 34.01 -3.10
C THR A 314 67.05 34.51 -1.96
N LEU A 315 66.52 34.62 -0.73
CA LEU A 315 67.31 34.98 0.46
C LEU A 315 68.33 33.90 0.86
N MET A 316 68.04 32.62 0.61
CA MET A 316 69.00 31.53 0.82
C MET A 316 70.18 31.58 -0.17
N PHE A 317 69.97 32.07 -1.40
CA PHE A 317 71.02 32.22 -2.41
C PHE A 317 71.83 33.52 -2.29
N LEU A 318 71.43 34.45 -1.42
CA LEU A 318 72.13 35.72 -1.14
C LEU A 318 73.01 35.67 0.12
N LYS A 319 73.13 34.51 0.78
CA LYS A 319 74.08 34.23 1.87
C LYS A 319 75.24 33.38 1.36
#